data_AF-A0A0E0J1E7-F1
#
_entry.id   AF-A0A0E0J1E7-F1
#
_cell.length_a   1.000
_cell.length_b   1.000
_cell.length_c   1.000
_cell.angle_alpha   90.00
_cell.angle_beta   90.00
_cell.angle_gamma   90.00
#
_symmetry.space_group_name_H-M   'P 1'
#
loop_
_entity.id
_entity.type
_entity.pdbx_description
1 polymer ?
#
loop_
_entity_poly.entity_id
_entity_poly.type
_entity_poly.pdbx_seq_one_letter_code
_entity_poly.pdbx_strand_id
1 'polypeptide(L)'
;MVDWQAELVVEKLMAMLDLQAGDVEVQLYSPNRPVVDLSACFLWIMAIGTIVCASLWTEFVACEQVDERYNQLTRKDGPNSGTTNREDKEIFEISAKGAIVFILVASVFLLLLFYFMSSWFVWLLIVLFCIGGIEGMHVCLVTLLTRICKDCGQKTVQLPFFGEVLTLSVLIVPFCTIFAILWAVYRHASFAWIGQDILGICLMITVLQMARLPNIRVASALLSAAFVYDVFWVFISPLIFHESVMIAVARGDNSGEAIPMLLRIPRFFDPWGGYDMIGFGDIIFPGLLVAFSYRFDRASKRGLFNGYFLWLTVGYAVGLFLTYLALFLMDGHGQPALLYLVPCTLVYRSDQAG
;
A
#
# COMPACT_ATOMS: atom_id res chain seq x y z
N MET A 1 2.10 0.63 24.64
CA MET A 1 3.13 1.51 24.03
C MET A 1 3.88 2.10 25.20
N VAL A 2 5.03 1.53 25.57
CA VAL A 2 5.93 2.25 26.49
C VAL A 2 6.45 3.42 25.66
N ASP A 3 5.89 4.59 25.92
CA ASP A 3 6.18 5.80 25.17
C ASP A 3 7.61 6.24 25.49
N TRP A 4 8.55 5.95 24.60
CA TRP A 4 9.90 6.53 24.63
C TRP A 4 9.86 8.07 24.56
N GLN A 5 8.80 8.64 23.99
CA GLN A 5 8.52 10.08 24.07
C GLN A 5 8.16 10.51 25.50
N ALA A 6 7.49 9.66 26.29
CA ALA A 6 7.27 9.93 27.70
C ALA A 6 8.57 9.81 28.49
N GLU A 7 9.44 8.83 28.22
CA GLU A 7 10.77 8.76 28.87
C GLU A 7 11.66 9.96 28.54
N LEU A 8 11.71 10.41 27.29
CA LEU A 8 12.51 11.58 26.89
C LEU A 8 11.93 12.91 27.43
N VAL A 9 10.60 13.02 27.49
CA VAL A 9 9.92 14.15 28.14
C VAL A 9 10.16 14.10 29.64
N VAL A 10 10.18 12.92 30.26
CA VAL A 10 10.49 12.71 31.67
C VAL A 10 11.95 13.05 31.96
N GLU A 11 12.93 12.64 31.15
CA GLU A 11 14.32 13.03 31.34
C GLU A 11 14.50 14.56 31.25
N LYS A 12 13.85 15.21 30.27
CA LYS A 12 13.88 16.67 30.15
C LYS A 12 13.14 17.38 31.28
N LEU A 13 12.02 16.82 31.76
CA LEU A 13 11.24 17.37 32.85
C LEU A 13 11.97 17.21 34.18
N MET A 14 12.57 16.04 34.43
CA MET A 14 13.43 15.76 35.58
C MET A 14 14.68 16.65 35.58
N ALA A 15 15.33 16.83 34.42
CA ALA A 15 16.46 17.76 34.29
C ALA A 15 16.08 19.23 34.51
N MET A 16 14.83 19.62 34.21
CA MET A 16 14.29 20.95 34.55
C MET A 16 13.90 21.07 36.03
N LEU A 17 13.45 19.98 36.66
CA LEU A 17 13.05 19.92 38.06
C LEU A 17 14.26 19.85 39.01
N ASP A 18 15.36 19.21 38.62
CA ASP A 18 16.62 19.13 39.39
C ASP A 18 17.28 20.51 39.63
N LEU A 19 16.89 21.53 38.84
CA LEU A 19 17.29 22.93 39.02
C LEU A 19 16.52 23.65 40.15
N GLN A 20 15.42 23.08 40.64
CA GLN A 20 14.62 23.63 41.74
C GLN A 20 14.67 22.67 42.94
N ALA A 21 15.44 23.04 43.96
CA ALA A 21 15.67 22.24 45.17
C ALA A 21 14.41 22.00 46.03
N GLY A 22 13.57 21.07 45.62
CA GLY A 22 12.46 20.53 46.40
C GLY A 22 12.01 19.17 45.86
N ASP A 23 11.72 18.22 46.75
CA ASP A 23 11.19 16.90 46.39
C ASP A 23 9.80 17.05 45.73
N VAL A 24 9.77 17.12 44.40
CA VAL A 24 8.54 17.14 43.61
C VAL A 24 8.24 15.71 43.14
N GLU A 25 7.19 15.11 43.69
CA GLU A 25 6.72 13.80 43.28
C GLU A 25 5.85 13.94 42.01
N VAL A 26 6.38 13.52 40.85
CA VAL A 26 5.67 13.56 39.57
C VAL A 26 4.97 12.23 39.31
N GLN A 27 3.64 12.21 39.40
CA GLN A 27 2.84 11.06 38.96
C GLN A 27 2.50 11.18 37.47
N LEU A 28 3.07 10.30 36.64
CA LEU A 28 2.66 10.14 35.26
C LEU A 28 1.36 9.33 35.19
N TYR A 29 0.27 10.02 34.88
CA TYR A 29 -1.00 9.38 34.57
C TYR A 29 -1.08 9.10 33.06
N SER A 30 -1.12 7.81 32.69
CA SER A 30 -1.47 7.38 31.33
C SER A 30 -2.95 7.00 31.30
N PRO A 31 -3.82 7.76 30.63
CA PRO A 31 -5.21 7.37 30.41
C PRO A 31 -5.33 5.97 29.80
N ASN A 32 -6.33 5.20 30.25
CA ASN A 32 -6.64 3.90 29.67
C ASN A 32 -7.06 4.07 28.21
N ARG A 33 -6.37 3.37 27.31
CA ARG A 33 -6.69 3.36 25.89
C ARG A 33 -7.90 2.44 25.64
N PRO A 34 -8.81 2.80 24.71
CA PRO A 34 -9.91 1.92 24.34
C PRO A 34 -9.37 0.59 23.80
N VAL A 35 -10.04 -0.51 24.14
CA VAL A 35 -9.64 -1.87 23.73
C VAL A 35 -9.84 -2.10 22.23
N VAL A 36 -10.72 -1.32 21.59
CA VAL A 36 -11.03 -1.43 20.17
C VAL A 36 -10.93 -0.05 19.53
N ASP A 37 -9.92 0.12 18.67
CA ASP A 37 -9.77 1.31 17.85
C ASP A 37 -10.67 1.23 16.61
N LEU A 38 -11.71 2.06 16.57
CA LEU A 38 -12.62 2.17 15.43
C LEU A 38 -11.87 2.56 14.14
N SER A 39 -10.82 3.38 14.26
CA SER A 39 -9.91 3.76 13.16
C SER A 39 -9.25 2.55 12.51
N ALA A 40 -8.78 1.56 13.28
CA ALA A 40 -8.22 0.32 12.75
C ALA A 40 -9.26 -0.51 11.97
N CYS A 41 -10.51 -0.54 12.44
CA CYS A 41 -11.62 -1.18 11.71
C CYS A 41 -11.89 -0.51 10.36
N PHE A 42 -11.92 0.84 10.32
CA PHE A 42 -12.08 1.57 9.05
C PHE A 42 -10.90 1.31 8.10
N LEU A 43 -9.66 1.34 8.58
CA LEU A 43 -8.48 1.02 7.77
C LEU A 43 -8.53 -0.40 7.22
N TRP A 44 -8.96 -1.37 8.02
CA TRP A 44 -9.15 -2.76 7.60
C TRP A 44 -10.16 -2.88 6.46
N ILE A 45 -11.33 -2.24 6.59
CA ILE A 45 -12.36 -2.20 5.53
C ILE A 45 -11.83 -1.51 4.27
N MET A 46 -11.15 -0.37 4.42
CA MET A 46 -10.60 0.39 3.29
C MET A 46 -9.53 -0.39 2.53
N ALA A 47 -8.65 -1.09 3.25
CA ALA A 47 -7.60 -1.90 2.65
C ALA A 47 -8.17 -3.06 1.83
N ILE A 48 -9.12 -3.81 2.41
CA ILE A 48 -9.81 -4.91 1.70
C ILE A 48 -10.60 -4.36 0.52
N GLY A 49 -11.36 -3.28 0.73
CA GLY A 49 -12.13 -2.62 -0.32
C GLY A 49 -11.25 -2.17 -1.49
N THR A 50 -10.06 -1.64 -1.21
CA THR A 50 -9.10 -1.22 -2.25
C THR A 50 -8.64 -2.39 -3.11
N ILE A 51 -8.26 -3.52 -2.50
CA ILE A 51 -7.81 -4.72 -3.24
C ILE A 51 -8.96 -5.31 -4.06
N VAL A 52 -10.16 -5.40 -3.50
CA VAL A 52 -11.34 -5.91 -4.20
C VAL A 52 -11.71 -5.01 -5.37
N CYS A 53 -11.79 -3.69 -5.15
CA CYS A 53 -12.04 -2.70 -6.20
C CYS A 53 -10.99 -2.76 -7.31
N ALA A 54 -9.71 -2.86 -6.95
CA ALA A 54 -8.63 -3.01 -7.92
C ALA A 54 -8.76 -4.34 -8.70
N SER A 55 -9.05 -5.45 -8.04
CA SER A 55 -9.17 -6.75 -8.73
C SER A 55 -10.33 -6.75 -9.73
N LEU A 56 -11.49 -6.26 -9.29
CA LEU A 56 -12.71 -6.11 -10.12
C LEU A 56 -12.60 -4.99 -11.16
N TRP A 57 -11.59 -4.12 -11.06
CA TRP A 57 -11.40 -2.99 -11.98
C TRP A 57 -11.35 -3.42 -13.45
N THR A 58 -10.80 -4.61 -13.72
CA THR A 58 -10.75 -5.17 -15.07
C THR A 58 -12.12 -5.54 -15.65
N GLU A 59 -13.16 -5.75 -14.83
CA GLU A 59 -14.55 -5.84 -15.31
C GLU A 59 -15.09 -4.45 -15.65
N PHE A 60 -14.77 -3.44 -14.84
CA PHE A 60 -15.21 -2.07 -15.07
C PHE A 60 -14.59 -1.43 -16.31
N VAL A 61 -13.34 -1.81 -16.64
CA VAL A 61 -12.59 -1.30 -17.80
C VAL A 61 -12.85 -2.11 -19.08
N ALA A 62 -13.53 -3.26 -19.03
CA ALA A 62 -13.72 -4.15 -20.18
C ALA A 62 -14.67 -3.63 -21.30
N CYS A 63 -14.72 -2.32 -21.54
CA CYS A 63 -15.02 -1.77 -22.85
C CYS A 63 -13.68 -1.42 -23.54
N GLU A 64 -13.25 -2.33 -24.42
CA GLU A 64 -12.22 -2.21 -25.49
C GLU A 64 -10.73 -2.05 -25.09
N GLN A 65 -9.90 -3.01 -25.55
CA GLN A 65 -8.44 -2.99 -25.85
C GLN A 65 -7.50 -3.89 -25.03
N VAL A 66 -7.85 -4.35 -23.83
CA VAL A 66 -6.86 -5.04 -22.97
C VAL A 66 -6.72 -6.55 -23.26
N ASP A 67 -7.68 -7.15 -23.96
CA ASP A 67 -7.71 -8.60 -24.24
C ASP A 67 -6.93 -8.99 -25.51
N GLU A 68 -6.76 -8.07 -26.47
CA GLU A 68 -6.07 -8.36 -27.74
C GLU A 68 -4.55 -8.53 -27.58
N ARG A 69 -3.91 -7.74 -26.70
CA ARG A 69 -2.45 -7.83 -26.49
C ARG A 69 -2.05 -9.13 -25.76
N TYR A 70 -2.92 -9.64 -24.89
CA TYR A 70 -2.66 -10.85 -24.11
C TYR A 70 -2.89 -12.12 -24.93
N ASN A 71 -3.98 -12.18 -25.71
CA ASN A 71 -4.23 -13.29 -26.64
C ASN A 71 -3.15 -13.43 -27.72
N GLN A 72 -2.47 -12.35 -28.10
CA GLN A 72 -1.33 -12.42 -29.04
C GLN A 72 -0.05 -13.00 -28.43
N LEU A 73 0.17 -12.87 -27.11
CA LEU A 73 1.34 -13.44 -26.43
C LEU A 73 1.13 -14.92 -26.09
N THR A 74 -0.10 -15.33 -25.75
CA THR A 74 -0.43 -16.72 -25.38
C THR A 74 -0.58 -17.65 -26.60
N ARG A 75 -0.86 -17.13 -27.79
CA ARG A 75 -1.11 -17.95 -29.00
C ARG A 75 0.17 -18.48 -29.67
N LYS A 76 1.37 -18.13 -29.20
CA LYS A 76 2.62 -18.52 -29.87
C LYS A 76 3.22 -19.87 -29.44
N ASP A 77 2.56 -20.62 -28.57
CA ASP A 77 3.04 -21.96 -28.17
C ASP A 77 2.11 -23.07 -28.68
N GLY A 78 2.44 -23.56 -29.88
CA GLY A 78 2.00 -24.87 -30.37
C GLY A 78 2.84 -26.01 -29.76
N PRO A 79 2.38 -27.26 -29.84
CA PRO A 79 2.76 -28.32 -28.91
C PRO A 79 4.18 -28.84 -29.17
N ASN A 80 5.03 -28.82 -28.15
CA ASN A 80 6.17 -29.73 -28.05
C ASN A 80 6.46 -30.07 -26.58
N SER A 81 6.08 -31.29 -26.20
CA SER A 81 6.37 -31.90 -24.91
C SER A 81 7.87 -32.17 -24.79
N GLY A 82 8.60 -31.25 -24.17
CA GLY A 82 10.02 -31.40 -23.83
C GLY A 82 10.69 -30.17 -23.21
N THR A 83 10.09 -28.98 -23.28
CA THR A 83 10.72 -27.70 -22.87
C THR A 83 10.38 -27.23 -21.46
N THR A 84 9.44 -27.87 -20.77
CA THR A 84 8.87 -27.39 -19.49
C THR A 84 9.94 -27.20 -18.39
N ASN A 85 10.94 -28.09 -18.30
CA ASN A 85 11.99 -27.98 -17.28
C ASN A 85 13.00 -26.86 -17.53
N ARG A 86 13.18 -26.41 -18.79
CA ARG A 86 14.15 -25.36 -19.13
C ARG A 86 13.51 -23.97 -19.00
N GLU A 87 12.29 -23.82 -19.50
CA GLU A 87 11.49 -22.61 -19.34
C GLU A 87 11.18 -22.35 -17.86
N ASP A 88 10.84 -23.39 -17.08
CA ASP A 88 10.60 -23.26 -15.64
C ASP A 88 11.82 -22.78 -14.86
N LYS A 89 13.01 -23.26 -15.24
CA LYS A 89 14.29 -22.82 -14.64
C LYS A 89 14.62 -21.39 -15.03
N GLU A 90 14.47 -21.02 -16.30
CA GLU A 90 14.72 -19.67 -16.78
C GLU A 90 13.76 -18.65 -16.13
N ILE A 91 12.47 -18.98 -16.01
CA ILE A 91 11.47 -18.15 -15.31
C ILE A 91 11.81 -18.03 -13.81
N PHE A 92 12.24 -19.12 -13.17
CA PHE A 92 12.63 -19.11 -11.75
C PHE A 92 13.89 -18.27 -11.51
N GLU A 93 14.90 -18.37 -12.38
CA GLU A 93 16.11 -17.54 -12.31
C GLU A 93 15.78 -16.05 -12.52
N ILE A 94 14.93 -15.72 -13.48
CA ILE A 94 14.44 -14.35 -13.69
C ILE A 94 13.69 -13.85 -12.46
N SER A 95 12.84 -14.69 -11.87
CA SER A 95 12.09 -14.39 -10.65
C SER A 95 13.01 -14.11 -9.45
N ALA A 96 13.99 -14.97 -9.22
CA ALA A 96 14.94 -14.83 -8.11
C ALA A 96 15.80 -13.57 -8.28
N LYS A 97 16.25 -13.29 -9.51
CA LYS A 97 17.00 -12.07 -9.83
C LYS A 97 16.16 -10.81 -9.60
N GLY A 98 14.89 -10.82 -10.00
CA GLY A 98 13.95 -9.72 -9.75
C GLY A 98 13.71 -9.46 -8.26
N ALA A 99 13.54 -10.53 -7.47
CA ALA A 99 13.36 -10.43 -6.01
C ALA A 99 14.59 -9.85 -5.31
N ILE A 100 15.81 -10.27 -5.69
CA ILE A 100 17.05 -9.73 -5.13
C ILE A 100 17.23 -8.25 -5.49
N VAL A 101 16.99 -7.88 -6.76
CA VAL A 101 17.03 -6.48 -7.20
C VAL A 101 16.01 -5.65 -6.43
N PHE A 102 14.81 -6.16 -6.23
CA PHE A 102 13.77 -5.50 -5.43
C PHE A 102 14.26 -5.23 -4.00
N ILE A 103 14.79 -6.23 -3.29
CA ILE A 103 15.32 -6.06 -1.93
C ILE A 103 16.44 -5.01 -1.88
N LEU A 104 17.39 -5.07 -2.82
CA LEU A 104 18.51 -4.13 -2.88
C LEU A 104 18.03 -2.70 -3.13
N VAL A 105 17.19 -2.49 -4.15
CA VAL A 105 16.68 -1.15 -4.49
C VAL A 105 15.82 -0.60 -3.35
N ALA A 106 14.93 -1.40 -2.76
CA ALA A 106 14.11 -0.98 -1.62
C ALA A 106 14.96 -0.63 -0.40
N SER A 107 16.00 -1.41 -0.11
CA SER A 107 16.91 -1.18 1.01
C SER A 107 17.75 0.09 0.82
N VAL A 108 18.29 0.31 -0.39
CA VAL A 108 19.01 1.54 -0.73
C VAL A 108 18.08 2.74 -0.63
N PHE A 109 16.85 2.62 -1.15
CA PHE A 109 15.86 3.68 -1.05
C PHE A 109 15.52 3.99 0.41
N LEU A 110 15.24 2.99 1.24
CA LEU A 110 14.90 3.19 2.66
C LEU A 110 16.05 3.82 3.45
N LEU A 111 17.30 3.39 3.22
CA LEU A 111 18.47 4.01 3.84
C LEU A 111 18.69 5.44 3.36
N LEU A 112 18.43 5.70 2.07
CA LEU A 112 18.45 7.05 1.53
C LEU A 112 17.39 7.91 2.22
N LEU A 113 16.17 7.39 2.44
CA LEU A 113 15.17 8.09 3.25
C LEU A 113 15.72 8.39 4.63
N PHE A 114 16.20 7.37 5.35
CA PHE A 114 16.66 7.51 6.72
C PHE A 114 17.78 8.55 6.90
N TYR A 115 18.82 8.48 6.08
CA TYR A 115 19.97 9.39 6.18
C TYR A 115 19.73 10.76 5.53
N PHE A 116 18.95 10.81 4.44
CA PHE A 116 18.61 12.04 3.72
C PHE A 116 17.18 12.51 3.99
N MET A 117 16.63 12.29 5.20
CA MET A 117 15.39 12.91 5.69
C MET A 117 15.54 14.44 5.87
N SER A 118 16.01 15.10 4.81
CA SER A 118 15.93 16.53 4.63
C SER A 118 14.50 16.88 4.22
N SER A 119 14.01 18.04 4.67
CA SER A 119 12.70 18.57 4.28
C SER A 119 12.51 18.53 2.75
N TRP A 120 13.58 18.78 1.98
CA TRP A 120 13.53 18.73 0.51
C TRP A 120 13.13 17.35 -0.05
N PHE A 121 13.60 16.27 0.59
CA PHE A 121 13.27 14.92 0.16
C PHE A 121 11.79 14.58 0.41
N VAL A 122 11.24 15.04 1.54
CA VAL A 122 9.80 14.89 1.83
C VAL A 122 8.95 15.66 0.81
N TRP A 123 9.36 16.88 0.44
CA TRP A 123 8.72 17.62 -0.66
C TRP A 123 8.77 16.87 -2.00
N LEU A 124 9.89 16.22 -2.31
CA LEU A 124 10.00 15.37 -3.50
C LEU A 124 9.00 14.20 -3.48
N LEU A 125 8.85 13.52 -2.35
CA LEU A 125 7.87 12.44 -2.18
C LEU A 125 6.44 12.94 -2.35
N ILE A 126 6.12 14.14 -1.85
CA ILE A 126 4.80 14.75 -2.01
C ILE A 126 4.52 15.07 -3.47
N VAL A 127 5.50 15.61 -4.20
CA VAL A 127 5.34 15.88 -5.63
C VAL A 127 5.11 14.57 -6.39
N LEU A 128 5.89 13.52 -6.11
CA LEU A 128 5.71 12.21 -6.73
C LEU A 128 4.33 11.61 -6.40
N PHE A 129 3.89 11.72 -5.14
CA PHE A 129 2.58 11.28 -4.71
C PHE A 129 1.46 12.05 -5.40
N CYS A 130 1.58 13.37 -5.57
CA CYS A 130 0.62 14.17 -6.31
C CYS A 130 0.55 13.75 -7.78
N ILE A 131 1.68 13.51 -8.44
CA ILE A 131 1.72 13.06 -9.85
C ILE A 131 0.99 11.72 -9.98
N GLY A 132 1.37 10.74 -9.17
CA GLY A 132 0.74 9.41 -9.21
C GLY A 132 -0.73 9.43 -8.76
N GLY A 133 -1.08 10.29 -7.81
CA GLY A 133 -2.46 10.49 -7.35
C GLY A 133 -3.35 11.15 -8.41
N ILE A 134 -2.83 12.13 -9.16
CA ILE A 134 -3.53 12.75 -10.30
C ILE A 134 -3.77 11.71 -11.39
N GLU A 135 -2.75 10.95 -11.77
CA GLU A 135 -2.86 9.87 -12.75
C GLU A 135 -3.87 8.82 -12.30
N GLY A 136 -3.77 8.35 -11.05
CA GLY A 136 -4.66 7.35 -10.49
C GLY A 136 -6.11 7.83 -10.45
N MET A 137 -6.35 9.05 -9.98
CA MET A 137 -7.68 9.62 -9.88
C MET A 137 -8.27 9.92 -11.25
N HIS A 138 -7.45 10.36 -12.22
CA HIS A 138 -7.88 10.55 -13.60
C HIS A 138 -8.38 9.23 -14.21
N VAL A 139 -7.59 8.16 -14.12
CA VAL A 139 -7.99 6.83 -14.61
C VAL A 139 -9.27 6.37 -13.90
N CYS A 140 -9.35 6.56 -12.59
CA CYS A 140 -10.53 6.17 -11.80
C CYS A 140 -11.79 6.94 -12.18
N LEU A 141 -11.69 8.26 -12.36
CA LEU A 141 -12.85 9.11 -12.62
C LEU A 141 -13.32 8.98 -14.07
N VAL A 142 -12.39 8.81 -15.02
CA VAL A 142 -12.73 8.59 -16.43
C VAL A 142 -13.53 7.30 -16.61
N THR A 143 -13.11 6.20 -16.00
CA THR A 143 -13.80 4.90 -16.11
C THR A 143 -15.17 4.93 -15.44
N LEU A 144 -15.28 5.54 -14.25
CA LEU A 144 -16.55 5.67 -13.54
C LEU A 144 -17.54 6.56 -14.30
N LEU A 145 -17.12 7.72 -14.79
CA LEU A 145 -18.01 8.64 -15.49
C LEU A 145 -18.44 8.12 -16.87
N THR A 146 -17.55 7.40 -17.58
CA THR A 146 -17.91 6.74 -18.85
C THR A 146 -18.97 5.66 -18.63
N ARG A 147 -18.93 4.98 -17.48
CA ARG A 147 -19.93 3.98 -17.12
C ARG A 147 -21.28 4.60 -16.72
N ILE A 148 -21.26 5.66 -15.91
CA ILE A 148 -22.47 6.35 -15.44
C ILE A 148 -23.15 7.07 -16.63
N CYS A 149 -22.36 7.70 -17.49
CA CYS A 149 -22.83 8.48 -18.63
C CYS A 149 -22.37 7.84 -19.95
N LYS A 150 -23.06 6.78 -20.41
CA LYS A 150 -22.74 6.08 -21.67
C LYS A 150 -22.68 7.02 -22.89
N ASP A 151 -23.51 8.07 -22.91
CA ASP A 151 -23.56 9.06 -24.01
C ASP A 151 -22.39 10.07 -23.99
N CYS A 152 -21.72 10.26 -22.84
CA CYS A 152 -20.55 11.13 -22.74
C CYS A 152 -19.25 10.44 -23.19
N GLY A 153 -19.23 9.10 -23.24
CA GLY A 153 -18.09 8.29 -23.65
C GLY A 153 -17.77 8.33 -25.14
N GLN A 154 -18.70 8.83 -25.98
CA GLN A 154 -18.57 8.81 -27.46
C GLN A 154 -18.12 10.14 -28.07
N LYS A 155 -17.92 11.20 -27.27
CA LYS A 155 -17.48 12.53 -27.77
C LYS A 155 -15.96 12.64 -27.73
N THR A 156 -15.30 12.31 -28.83
CA THR A 156 -13.86 12.56 -29.02
C THR A 156 -13.63 13.98 -29.52
N VAL A 157 -12.61 14.65 -28.99
CA VAL A 157 -12.14 15.97 -29.43
C VAL A 157 -10.74 15.80 -29.97
N GLN A 158 -10.48 16.33 -31.16
CA GLN A 158 -9.15 16.34 -31.74
C GLN A 158 -8.34 17.50 -31.17
N LEU A 159 -7.31 17.18 -30.38
CA LEU A 159 -6.32 18.16 -29.93
C LEU A 159 -5.15 18.21 -30.91
N PRO A 160 -4.68 19.41 -31.30
CA PRO A 160 -3.64 19.59 -32.33
C PRO A 160 -2.28 18.97 -31.98
N PHE A 161 -2.06 18.54 -30.73
CA PHE A 161 -0.79 17.94 -30.28
C PHE A 161 -0.93 16.50 -29.73
N PHE A 162 -2.15 16.06 -29.37
CA PHE A 162 -2.39 14.77 -28.67
C PHE A 162 -3.33 13.82 -29.42
N GLY A 163 -3.89 14.22 -30.57
CA GLY A 163 -4.80 13.39 -31.35
C GLY A 163 -6.24 13.40 -30.83
N GLU A 164 -7.01 12.35 -31.15
CA GLU A 164 -8.38 12.15 -30.64
C GLU A 164 -8.35 11.79 -29.16
N VAL A 165 -8.70 12.75 -28.30
CA VAL A 165 -8.83 12.53 -26.86
C VAL A 165 -10.30 12.55 -26.47
N LEU A 166 -10.67 11.76 -25.46
CA LEU A 166 -12.01 11.80 -24.90
C LEU A 166 -12.28 13.19 -24.28
N THR A 167 -13.36 13.87 -24.67
CA THR A 167 -13.72 15.21 -24.12
C THR A 167 -13.77 15.20 -22.59
N LEU A 168 -14.26 14.10 -22.03
CA LEU A 168 -14.36 13.86 -20.60
C LEU A 168 -12.98 13.82 -19.91
N SER A 169 -11.95 13.33 -20.58
CA SER A 169 -10.57 13.35 -20.09
C SER A 169 -10.04 14.79 -19.96
N VAL A 170 -10.31 15.64 -20.95
CA VAL A 170 -9.86 17.05 -20.97
C VAL A 170 -10.46 17.84 -19.80
N LEU A 171 -11.69 17.52 -19.38
CA LEU A 171 -12.33 18.15 -18.21
C LEU A 171 -11.83 17.59 -16.88
N ILE A 172 -11.53 16.29 -16.81
CA ILE A 172 -11.16 15.61 -15.57
C ILE A 172 -9.72 15.91 -15.15
N VAL A 173 -8.77 15.99 -16.09
CA VAL A 173 -7.36 16.30 -15.78
C VAL A 173 -7.19 17.58 -14.94
N PRO A 174 -7.79 18.73 -15.30
CA PRO A 174 -7.66 19.93 -14.47
C PRO A 174 -8.37 19.79 -13.13
N PHE A 175 -9.51 19.08 -13.07
CA PHE A 175 -10.18 18.80 -11.80
C PHE A 175 -9.29 17.96 -10.85
N CYS A 176 -8.67 16.90 -11.38
CA CYS A 176 -7.74 16.06 -10.62
C CYS A 176 -6.52 16.84 -10.14
N THR A 177 -5.96 17.68 -11.01
CA THR A 177 -4.82 18.55 -10.68
C THR A 177 -5.19 19.55 -9.57
N ILE A 178 -6.34 20.22 -9.67
CA ILE A 178 -6.82 21.15 -8.64
C ILE A 178 -7.01 20.42 -7.31
N PHE A 179 -7.63 19.24 -7.31
CA PHE A 179 -7.82 18.45 -6.10
C PHE A 179 -6.49 18.08 -5.42
N ALA A 180 -5.49 17.63 -6.20
CA ALA A 180 -4.17 17.30 -5.67
C ALA A 180 -3.41 18.53 -5.13
N ILE A 181 -3.50 19.68 -5.82
CA ILE A 181 -2.90 20.93 -5.35
C ILE A 181 -3.57 21.40 -4.05
N LEU A 182 -4.90 21.38 -3.99
CA LEU A 182 -5.65 21.75 -2.80
C LEU A 182 -5.25 20.85 -1.62
N TRP A 183 -5.15 19.55 -1.85
CA TRP A 183 -4.67 18.63 -0.82
C TRP A 183 -3.24 18.99 -0.36
N ALA A 184 -2.31 19.25 -1.29
CA ALA A 184 -0.93 19.60 -0.97
C ALA A 184 -0.82 20.90 -0.16
N VAL A 185 -1.64 21.92 -0.47
CA VAL A 185 -1.68 23.19 0.25
C VAL A 185 -2.31 23.02 1.64
N TYR A 186 -3.42 22.30 1.73
CA TYR A 186 -4.15 22.09 2.99
C TYR A 186 -3.66 20.86 3.77
N ARG A 187 -2.48 20.30 3.45
CA ARG A 187 -1.99 19.02 4.00
C ARG A 187 -1.89 18.94 5.52
N HIS A 188 -1.73 20.09 6.18
CA HIS A 188 -1.63 20.21 7.64
C HIS A 188 -3.00 20.36 8.33
N ALA A 189 -4.08 20.54 7.57
CA ALA A 189 -5.42 20.64 8.12
C ALA A 189 -5.94 19.28 8.62
N SER A 190 -6.83 19.31 9.61
CA SER A 190 -7.40 18.10 10.22
C SER A 190 -8.23 17.25 9.27
N PHE A 191 -8.70 17.79 8.14
CA PHE A 191 -9.45 17.06 7.12
C PHE A 191 -8.58 16.55 5.97
N ALA A 192 -7.28 16.86 5.97
CA ALA A 192 -6.37 16.52 4.87
C ALA A 192 -6.14 15.01 4.70
N TRP A 193 -6.48 14.21 5.71
CA TRP A 193 -6.41 12.76 5.62
C TRP A 193 -7.37 12.19 4.59
N ILE A 194 -8.57 12.77 4.45
CA ILE A 194 -9.57 12.34 3.46
C ILE A 194 -9.01 12.49 2.05
N GLY A 195 -8.43 13.65 1.74
CA GLY A 195 -7.81 13.91 0.44
C GLY A 195 -6.62 12.99 0.17
N GLN A 196 -5.80 12.71 1.19
CA GLN A 196 -4.66 11.79 1.08
C GLN A 196 -5.14 10.37 0.77
N ASP A 197 -6.13 9.88 1.51
CA ASP A 197 -6.62 8.52 1.36
C ASP A 197 -7.33 8.33 0.00
N ILE A 198 -8.07 9.33 -0.49
CA ILE A 198 -8.65 9.30 -1.84
C ILE A 198 -7.55 9.20 -2.90
N LEU A 199 -6.54 10.09 -2.86
CA LEU A 199 -5.42 10.06 -3.79
C LEU A 199 -4.64 8.74 -3.69
N GLY A 200 -4.43 8.25 -2.47
CA GLY A 200 -3.73 7.01 -2.17
C GLY A 200 -4.46 5.78 -2.70
N ILE A 201 -5.78 5.67 -2.50
CA ILE A 201 -6.60 4.58 -3.02
C ILE A 201 -6.58 4.59 -4.55
N CYS A 202 -6.77 5.74 -5.17
CA CYS A 202 -6.70 5.87 -6.63
C CYS A 202 -5.33 5.47 -7.18
N LEU A 203 -4.24 5.91 -6.54
CA LEU A 203 -2.87 5.51 -6.86
C LEU A 203 -2.71 3.97 -6.74
N MET A 204 -3.14 3.39 -5.62
CA MET A 204 -3.00 1.95 -5.36
C MET A 204 -3.79 1.10 -6.37
N ILE A 205 -5.02 1.48 -6.71
CA ILE A 205 -5.81 0.81 -7.74
C ILE A 205 -5.04 0.79 -9.06
N THR A 206 -4.51 1.93 -9.48
CA THR A 206 -3.74 2.07 -10.72
C THR A 206 -2.45 1.26 -10.69
N VAL A 207 -1.70 1.30 -9.59
CA VAL A 207 -0.49 0.47 -9.42
C VAL A 207 -0.82 -1.01 -9.54
N LEU A 208 -1.89 -1.49 -8.89
CA LEU A 208 -2.34 -2.89 -8.98
C LEU A 208 -2.82 -3.28 -10.40
N GLN A 209 -3.33 -2.33 -11.19
CA GLN A 209 -3.65 -2.58 -12.60
C GLN A 209 -2.41 -2.69 -13.48
N MET A 210 -1.44 -1.80 -13.26
CA MET A 210 -0.22 -1.69 -14.07
C MET A 210 0.79 -2.79 -13.74
N ALA A 211 0.97 -3.11 -12.46
CA ALA A 211 1.87 -4.16 -12.00
C ALA A 211 1.25 -5.54 -12.23
N ARG A 212 1.22 -5.97 -13.49
CA ARG A 212 0.77 -7.32 -13.86
C ARG A 212 1.89 -8.32 -13.64
N LEU A 213 1.69 -9.21 -12.68
CA LEU A 213 2.61 -10.32 -12.45
C LEU A 213 2.47 -11.35 -13.57
N PRO A 214 3.58 -11.80 -14.18
CA PRO A 214 3.54 -12.73 -15.32
C PRO A 214 3.22 -14.17 -14.90
N ASN A 215 3.54 -14.54 -13.65
CA ASN A 215 3.37 -15.90 -13.16
C ASN A 215 3.17 -15.90 -11.63
N ILE A 216 2.43 -16.89 -11.12
CA ILE A 216 2.24 -17.14 -9.69
C ILE A 216 3.56 -17.41 -8.96
N ARG A 217 4.54 -18.05 -9.63
CA ARG A 217 5.88 -18.29 -9.04
C ARG A 217 6.60 -16.96 -8.75
N VAL A 218 6.54 -16.02 -9.69
CA VAL A 218 7.09 -14.66 -9.53
C VAL A 218 6.36 -13.93 -8.42
N ALA A 219 5.03 -14.04 -8.36
CA ALA A 219 4.23 -13.48 -7.27
C ALA A 219 4.68 -13.99 -5.90
N SER A 220 4.81 -15.31 -5.75
CA SER A 220 5.23 -15.93 -4.49
C SER A 220 6.67 -15.57 -4.09
N ALA A 221 7.60 -15.48 -5.04
CA ALA A 221 8.98 -15.09 -4.77
C ALA A 221 9.07 -13.62 -4.36
N LEU A 222 8.35 -12.73 -5.03
CA LEU A 222 8.28 -11.31 -4.68
C LEU A 222 7.67 -11.11 -3.29
N LEU A 223 6.58 -11.83 -2.97
CA LEU A 223 5.95 -11.78 -1.64
C LEU A 223 6.87 -12.31 -0.54
N SER A 224 7.57 -13.41 -0.81
CA SER A 224 8.54 -13.99 0.13
C SER A 224 9.71 -13.03 0.36
N ALA A 225 10.18 -12.35 -0.69
CA ALA A 225 11.21 -11.33 -0.57
C ALA A 225 10.74 -10.10 0.22
N ALA A 226 9.51 -9.62 -0.03
CA ALA A 226 8.91 -8.52 0.72
C ALA A 226 8.72 -8.89 2.20
N PHE A 227 8.32 -10.13 2.51
CA PHE A 227 8.26 -10.66 3.86
C PHE A 227 9.62 -10.60 4.58
N VAL A 228 10.69 -11.10 3.94
CA VAL A 228 12.04 -11.07 4.53
C VAL A 228 12.52 -9.63 4.74
N TYR A 229 12.23 -8.75 3.77
CA TYR A 229 12.55 -7.33 3.85
C TYR A 229 11.88 -6.65 5.06
N ASP A 230 10.59 -6.87 5.28
CA ASP A 230 9.83 -6.28 6.38
C ASP A 230 10.37 -6.75 7.75
N VAL A 231 10.59 -8.06 7.91
CA VAL A 231 11.19 -8.63 9.12
C VAL A 231 12.57 -8.06 9.40
N PHE A 232 13.42 -7.95 8.38
CA PHE A 232 14.76 -7.39 8.51
C PHE A 232 14.71 -5.92 8.97
N TRP A 233 13.92 -5.09 8.31
CA TRP A 233 13.89 -3.66 8.61
C TRP A 233 13.13 -3.31 9.88
N VAL A 234 12.23 -4.16 10.38
CA VAL A 234 11.55 -3.94 11.66
C VAL A 234 12.36 -4.46 12.84
N PHE A 235 12.87 -5.70 12.79
CA PHE A 235 13.49 -6.34 13.96
C PHE A 235 15.02 -6.32 13.96
N ILE A 236 15.66 -6.37 12.79
CA ILE A 236 17.14 -6.45 12.71
C ILE A 236 17.74 -5.05 12.66
N SER A 237 17.07 -4.07 12.02
CA SER A 237 17.59 -2.70 11.92
C SER A 237 17.87 -2.00 13.27
N PRO A 238 17.05 -2.17 14.34
CA PRO A 238 17.36 -1.58 15.65
C PRO A 238 18.66 -2.10 16.26
N LEU A 239 19.06 -3.34 15.94
CA LEU A 239 20.31 -3.92 16.44
C LEU A 239 21.55 -3.28 15.83
N ILE A 240 21.42 -2.68 14.64
CA ILE A 240 22.52 -2.09 13.86
C ILE A 240 22.51 -0.55 14.00
N PHE A 241 21.34 0.07 13.99
CA PHE A 241 21.15 1.52 13.94
C PHE A 241 20.58 2.12 15.23
N HIS A 242 20.43 1.32 16.29
CA HIS A 242 19.81 1.67 17.60
C HIS A 242 18.33 2.04 17.56
N GLU A 243 17.77 2.34 16.39
CA GLU A 243 16.34 2.57 16.14
C GLU A 243 15.85 1.78 14.93
N SER A 244 14.55 1.49 14.88
CA SER A 244 13.93 0.84 13.72
C SER A 244 13.79 1.84 12.58
N VAL A 245 14.66 1.72 11.59
CA VAL A 245 14.73 2.62 10.43
C VAL A 245 13.36 2.77 9.75
N MET A 246 12.62 1.67 9.58
CA MET A 246 11.30 1.71 8.95
C MET A 246 10.28 2.53 9.75
N ILE A 247 10.33 2.48 11.09
CA ILE A 247 9.41 3.22 11.96
C ILE A 247 9.83 4.69 12.04
N ALA A 248 11.14 4.95 12.15
CA ALA A 248 11.69 6.31 12.16
C ALA A 248 11.31 7.07 10.88
N VAL A 249 11.46 6.41 9.71
CA VAL A 249 11.08 6.97 8.41
C VAL A 249 9.56 7.13 8.29
N ALA A 250 8.76 6.16 8.74
CA ALA A 250 7.30 6.25 8.66
C ALA A 250 6.72 7.37 9.54
N ARG A 251 7.33 7.65 10.70
CA ARG A 251 6.90 8.70 11.63
C ARG A 251 7.46 10.08 11.29
N GLY A 252 8.58 10.16 10.57
CA GLY A 252 9.21 11.43 10.19
C GLY A 252 9.80 12.19 11.39
N ASP A 253 10.34 11.47 12.37
CA ASP A 253 10.70 11.97 13.71
C ASP A 253 11.70 13.16 13.68
N ASN A 254 12.55 13.23 12.65
CA ASN A 254 13.55 14.29 12.49
C ASN A 254 13.03 15.54 11.75
N SER A 255 11.90 15.44 11.04
CA SER A 255 11.41 16.50 10.15
C SER A 255 10.05 17.05 10.58
N GLY A 256 9.31 16.34 11.44
CA GLY A 256 7.93 16.66 11.82
C GLY A 256 6.92 16.53 10.68
N GLU A 257 7.36 16.02 9.51
CA GLU A 257 6.53 15.83 8.33
C GLU A 257 6.30 14.34 8.06
N ALA A 258 5.04 13.93 8.07
CA ALA A 258 4.64 12.58 7.73
C ALA A 258 4.73 12.32 6.21
N ILE A 259 5.20 11.12 5.85
CA ILE A 259 5.33 10.67 4.45
C ILE A 259 3.93 10.35 3.89
N PRO A 260 3.57 10.82 2.68
CA PRO A 260 2.22 10.65 2.13
C PRO A 260 1.91 9.23 1.61
N MET A 261 2.83 8.28 1.71
CA MET A 261 2.72 6.91 1.19
C MET A 261 2.02 5.93 2.16
N LEU A 262 1.05 6.46 2.92
CA LEU A 262 0.35 5.80 4.01
C LEU A 262 -1.14 6.15 3.89
N LEU A 263 -2.03 5.19 4.16
CA LEU A 263 -3.43 5.55 4.48
C LEU A 263 -3.49 5.94 5.95
N ARG A 264 -4.28 6.96 6.28
CA ARG A 264 -4.34 7.50 7.65
C ARG A 264 -5.77 7.81 8.09
N ILE A 265 -6.13 7.32 9.28
CA ILE A 265 -7.41 7.65 9.89
C ILE A 265 -7.17 8.22 11.29
N PRO A 266 -7.75 9.39 11.63
CA PRO A 266 -7.63 9.94 12.96
C PRO A 266 -8.26 9.02 14.00
N ARG A 267 -7.62 8.86 15.16
CA ARG A 267 -8.18 8.11 16.28
C ARG A 267 -9.32 8.89 16.91
N PHE A 268 -10.55 8.47 16.65
CA PHE A 268 -11.75 9.19 17.09
C PHE A 268 -11.98 9.14 18.61
N PHE A 269 -11.49 8.12 19.31
CA PHE A 269 -11.79 7.85 20.73
C PHE A 269 -10.55 7.77 21.63
N ASP A 270 -9.38 8.13 21.11
CA ASP A 270 -8.14 8.15 21.89
C ASP A 270 -7.94 9.55 22.52
N PRO A 271 -7.83 9.67 23.85
CA PRO A 271 -7.57 10.95 24.53
C PRO A 271 -6.27 11.64 24.09
N TRP A 272 -5.31 10.87 23.56
CA TRP A 272 -4.03 11.37 23.07
C TRP A 272 -4.09 11.91 21.63
N GLY A 273 -5.21 11.65 20.93
CA GLY A 273 -5.30 11.90 19.50
C GLY A 273 -4.30 11.06 18.69
N GLY A 274 -4.02 11.51 17.46
CA GLY A 274 -3.11 10.83 16.55
C GLY A 274 -3.82 10.10 15.41
N TYR A 275 -3.02 9.41 14.59
CA TYR A 275 -3.48 8.71 13.39
C TYR A 275 -3.06 7.25 13.46
N ASP A 276 -3.99 6.36 13.14
CA ASP A 276 -3.62 5.02 12.72
C ASP A 276 -3.24 5.05 11.26
N MET A 277 -2.21 4.27 10.92
CA MET A 277 -1.59 4.29 9.60
C MET A 277 -1.41 2.85 9.10
N ILE A 278 -1.55 2.68 7.80
CA ILE A 278 -1.18 1.44 7.10
C ILE A 278 -0.37 1.81 5.85
N GLY A 279 0.73 1.09 5.62
CA GLY A 279 1.61 1.35 4.48
C GLY A 279 0.97 0.92 3.18
N PHE A 280 1.21 1.66 2.09
CA PHE A 280 0.76 1.22 0.76
C PHE A 280 1.39 -0.12 0.36
N GLY A 281 2.63 -0.40 0.80
CA GLY A 281 3.29 -1.69 0.57
C GLY A 281 2.49 -2.87 1.10
N ASP A 282 1.92 -2.75 2.30
CA ASP A 282 1.15 -3.81 2.96
C ASP A 282 -0.15 -4.14 2.22
N ILE A 283 -0.68 -3.19 1.44
CA ILE A 283 -1.86 -3.37 0.61
C ILE A 283 -1.46 -3.83 -0.80
N ILE A 284 -0.46 -3.18 -1.41
CA ILE A 284 -0.04 -3.44 -2.79
C ILE A 284 0.56 -4.84 -2.91
N PHE A 285 1.52 -5.24 -2.06
CA PHE A 285 2.20 -6.53 -2.25
C PHE A 285 1.22 -7.71 -2.22
N PRO A 286 0.42 -7.91 -1.15
CA PRO A 286 -0.59 -8.97 -1.15
C PRO A 286 -1.68 -8.74 -2.22
N GLY A 287 -2.04 -7.48 -2.48
CA GLY A 287 -3.01 -7.11 -3.51
C GLY A 287 -2.61 -7.54 -4.91
N LEU A 288 -1.31 -7.58 -5.24
CA LEU A 288 -0.84 -8.09 -6.53
C LEU A 288 -1.17 -9.58 -6.72
N LEU A 289 -1.03 -10.37 -5.65
CA LEU A 289 -1.38 -11.80 -5.66
C LEU A 289 -2.89 -11.99 -5.80
N VAL A 290 -3.69 -11.22 -5.05
CA VAL A 290 -5.16 -11.27 -5.12
C VAL A 290 -5.64 -10.85 -6.52
N ALA A 291 -5.13 -9.76 -7.08
CA ALA A 291 -5.48 -9.29 -8.42
C ALA A 291 -5.07 -10.29 -9.51
N PHE A 292 -3.94 -10.97 -9.35
CA PHE A 292 -3.53 -12.06 -10.25
C PHE A 292 -4.52 -13.23 -10.18
N SER A 293 -4.91 -13.66 -8.99
CA SER A 293 -5.83 -14.79 -8.81
C SER A 293 -7.21 -14.53 -9.41
N TYR A 294 -7.72 -13.31 -9.29
CA TYR A 294 -8.97 -12.91 -9.91
C TYR A 294 -8.93 -13.05 -11.44
N ARG A 295 -7.84 -12.59 -12.07
CA ARG A 295 -7.64 -12.75 -13.52
C ARG A 295 -7.53 -14.22 -13.92
N PHE A 296 -6.86 -15.04 -13.10
CA PHE A 296 -6.71 -16.47 -13.33
C PHE A 296 -8.04 -17.24 -13.21
N ASP A 297 -8.84 -16.94 -12.19
CA ASP A 297 -10.17 -17.54 -11.99
C ASP A 297 -11.09 -17.24 -13.17
N ARG A 298 -11.06 -15.98 -13.63
CA ARG A 298 -11.83 -15.54 -14.81
C ARG A 298 -11.40 -16.28 -16.07
N ALA A 299 -10.10 -16.40 -16.33
CA ALA A 299 -9.57 -17.15 -17.48
C ALA A 299 -9.96 -18.64 -17.41
N SER A 300 -10.01 -19.20 -16.20
CA SER A 300 -10.38 -20.60 -15.94
C SER A 300 -11.90 -20.82 -15.83
N LYS A 301 -12.72 -19.77 -16.03
CA LYS A 301 -14.19 -19.79 -15.87
C LYS A 301 -14.66 -20.35 -14.51
N ARG A 302 -13.87 -20.16 -13.45
CA ARG A 302 -14.28 -20.54 -12.09
C ARG A 302 -15.22 -19.46 -11.54
N GLY A 303 -16.28 -19.88 -10.86
CA GLY A 303 -17.21 -18.94 -10.21
C GLY A 303 -16.55 -18.23 -9.03
N LEU A 304 -17.05 -17.06 -8.64
CA LEU A 304 -16.45 -16.21 -7.59
C LEU A 304 -16.24 -16.94 -6.25
N PHE A 305 -17.15 -17.86 -5.89
CA PHE A 305 -17.11 -18.63 -4.64
C PHE A 305 -16.23 -19.88 -4.70
N ASN A 306 -15.97 -20.41 -5.90
CA ASN A 306 -15.10 -21.57 -6.12
C ASN A 306 -13.73 -21.15 -6.68
N GLY A 307 -13.47 -19.85 -6.78
CA GLY A 307 -12.23 -19.27 -7.27
C GLY A 307 -11.23 -19.05 -6.13
N TYR A 308 -9.96 -18.97 -6.48
CA TYR A 308 -8.89 -18.61 -5.57
C TYR A 308 -9.03 -17.17 -5.03
N PHE A 309 -9.66 -16.27 -5.79
CA PHE A 309 -9.84 -14.85 -5.46
C PHE A 309 -10.50 -14.63 -4.10
N LEU A 310 -11.61 -15.31 -3.82
CA LEU A 310 -12.33 -15.14 -2.56
C LEU A 310 -11.46 -15.60 -1.39
N TRP A 311 -10.83 -16.77 -1.51
CA TRP A 311 -9.99 -17.34 -0.46
C TRP A 311 -8.73 -16.51 -0.20
N LEU A 312 -8.10 -15.98 -1.24
CA LEU A 312 -6.96 -15.06 -1.12
C LEU A 312 -7.36 -13.73 -0.49
N THR A 313 -8.55 -13.21 -0.81
CA THR A 313 -9.10 -12.00 -0.18
C THR A 313 -9.40 -12.23 1.30
N VAL A 314 -9.97 -13.39 1.65
CA VAL A 314 -10.20 -13.79 3.05
C VAL A 314 -8.87 -13.97 3.78
N GLY A 315 -7.88 -14.62 3.15
CA GLY A 315 -6.53 -14.76 3.71
C GLY A 315 -5.88 -13.42 4.00
N TYR A 316 -5.99 -12.45 3.09
CA TYR A 316 -5.53 -11.07 3.32
C TYR A 316 -6.27 -10.41 4.48
N ALA A 317 -7.61 -10.51 4.51
CA ALA A 317 -8.43 -9.93 5.57
C ALA A 317 -8.09 -10.48 6.96
N VAL A 318 -7.92 -11.80 7.07
CA VAL A 318 -7.50 -12.47 8.31
C VAL A 318 -6.07 -12.07 8.69
N GLY A 319 -5.14 -12.05 7.73
CA GLY A 319 -3.76 -11.64 7.98
C GLY A 319 -3.67 -10.20 8.50
N LEU A 320 -4.44 -9.27 7.92
CA LEU A 320 -4.46 -7.88 8.35
C LEU A 320 -5.08 -7.71 9.74
N PHE A 321 -6.14 -8.48 10.03
CA PHE A 321 -6.72 -8.53 11.36
C PHE A 321 -5.71 -9.05 12.40
N LEU A 322 -4.95 -10.11 12.07
CA LEU A 322 -3.90 -10.63 12.94
C LEU A 322 -2.78 -9.61 13.17
N THR A 323 -2.40 -8.82 12.15
CA THR A 323 -1.44 -7.71 12.33
C THR A 323 -1.93 -6.69 13.35
N TYR A 324 -3.19 -6.25 13.25
CA TYR A 324 -3.77 -5.31 14.22
C TYR A 324 -3.88 -5.93 15.63
N LEU A 325 -4.26 -7.21 15.71
CA LEU A 325 -4.30 -7.93 16.98
C LEU A 325 -2.91 -8.05 17.61
N ALA A 326 -1.88 -8.36 16.82
CA ALA A 326 -0.50 -8.42 17.30
C ALA A 326 0.02 -7.07 17.77
N LEU A 327 -0.29 -5.98 17.04
CA LEU A 327 0.03 -4.61 17.46
C LEU A 327 -0.66 -4.24 18.78
N PHE A 328 -1.91 -4.69 18.97
CA PHE A 328 -2.66 -4.50 20.21
C PHE A 328 -2.04 -5.29 21.37
N LEU A 329 -1.65 -6.55 21.15
CA LEU A 329 -1.09 -7.42 22.20
C LEU A 329 0.35 -7.08 22.58
N MET A 330 1.17 -6.59 21.65
CA MET A 330 2.60 -6.32 21.87
C MET A 330 2.87 -4.87 22.32
N ASP A 331 1.89 -4.25 22.98
CA ASP A 331 1.99 -2.91 23.55
C ASP A 331 2.61 -1.89 22.58
N GLY A 332 2.23 -1.91 21.30
CA GLY A 332 2.65 -0.89 20.32
C GLY A 332 4.13 -0.93 19.90
N HIS A 333 4.89 -1.99 20.19
CA HIS A 333 6.14 -2.24 19.47
C HIS A 333 5.82 -2.48 17.99
N GLY A 334 6.56 -1.83 17.08
CA GLY A 334 6.31 -1.98 15.65
C GLY A 334 6.41 -3.44 15.22
N GLN A 335 5.36 -3.90 14.54
CA GLN A 335 5.27 -5.25 14.02
C GLN A 335 5.42 -5.23 12.50
N PRO A 336 6.19 -6.17 11.92
CA PRO A 336 6.20 -6.37 10.47
C PRO A 336 4.83 -6.87 10.03
N ALA A 337 4.09 -6.05 9.28
CA ALA A 337 2.74 -6.39 8.83
C ALA A 337 2.73 -7.57 7.86
N LEU A 338 3.76 -7.67 7.00
CA LEU A 338 3.88 -8.76 6.03
C LEU A 338 4.13 -10.12 6.69
N LEU A 339 4.59 -10.14 7.94
CA LEU A 339 4.78 -11.38 8.73
C LEU A 339 3.47 -12.17 8.86
N TYR A 340 2.33 -11.49 8.99
CA TYR A 340 1.02 -12.11 9.12
C TYR A 340 0.31 -12.21 7.76
N LEU A 341 0.46 -11.22 6.89
CA LEU A 341 -0.23 -11.15 5.59
C LEU A 341 0.26 -12.23 4.60
N VAL A 342 1.58 -12.44 4.51
CA VAL A 342 2.16 -13.34 3.50
C VAL A 342 1.81 -14.80 3.75
N PRO A 343 1.96 -15.36 4.97
CA PRO A 343 1.53 -16.73 5.25
C PRO A 343 0.03 -16.92 5.03
N CYS A 344 -0.82 -16.00 5.52
CA CYS A 344 -2.27 -16.14 5.39
C CYS A 344 -2.75 -16.08 3.93
N THR A 345 -2.07 -15.34 3.07
CA THR A 345 -2.40 -15.30 1.63
C THR A 345 -1.81 -16.47 0.85
N LEU A 346 -0.61 -16.95 1.21
CA LEU A 346 0.03 -18.08 0.52
C LEU A 346 -0.51 -19.45 0.95
N VAL A 347 -1.00 -19.64 2.17
CA VAL A 347 -1.50 -20.94 2.68
C VAL A 347 -2.70 -21.46 1.85
N TYR A 348 -3.60 -20.57 1.43
CA TYR A 348 -4.74 -20.96 0.59
C TYR A 348 -4.33 -21.43 -0.82
N ARG A 349 -3.10 -21.13 -1.26
CA ARG A 349 -2.54 -21.69 -2.49
C ARG A 349 -2.22 -23.19 -2.35
N SER A 350 -1.66 -23.60 -1.21
CA SER A 350 -1.25 -25.00 -1.01
C SER A 350 -2.43 -25.95 -0.87
N ASP A 351 -3.53 -25.50 -0.25
CA ASP A 351 -4.67 -26.35 0.08
C ASP A 351 -5.58 -26.68 -1.14
N GLN A 352 -5.44 -25.92 -2.22
CA GLN A 352 -6.27 -26.04 -3.44
C GLN A 352 -5.46 -26.49 -4.67
N ALA A 353 -4.20 -26.90 -4.46
CA ALA A 353 -3.31 -27.44 -5.49
C ALA A 353 -3.06 -28.96 -5.33
N GLY A 354 -3.67 -29.59 -4.32
CA GLY A 354 -3.86 -31.03 -4.22
C GLY A 354 -5.24 -31.41 -4.76
#